data_AF-A0A954A5N6-F1
#
_entry.id   AF-A0A954A5N6-F1
#
_cell.length_a   1.000
_cell.length_b   1.000
_cell.length_c   1.000
_cell.angle_alpha   90.00
_cell.angle_beta   90.00
_cell.angle_gamma   90.00
#
_symmetry.space_group_name_H-M   'P 1'
#
loop_
_entity.id
_entity.type
_entity.pdbx_description
1 polymer ?
#
loop_
_entity_poly.entity_id
_entity_poly.type
_entity_poly.pdbx_seq_one_letter_code
_entity_poly.pdbx_strand_id
1 'polypeptide(L)'
;MPLFNKKRVTIESQLAALAEIGLTLNPGVGEEQLTRSDDRRSLESPPYRGLIEVMGMDLEEEPYTPLCDRLWMCDVERVEDHGDYVEVLERLERMTSNALDLSHVKDHVDLEEGVAWLEFEHEGQRVRWDFRIDDDWLDPTVLTRYDGLLGASGSRVRIYSNHRDYGQVAFLAAFEPDQKKRFDQLSRIRLSRLPRG
;
A
#
# COMPACT_ATOMS: atom_id res chain seq x y z
N MET A 1 1.62 38.91 -15.66
CA MET A 1 1.85 37.49 -15.99
C MET A 1 0.50 36.77 -15.99
N PRO A 2 0.12 36.03 -17.03
CA PRO A 2 -1.10 35.26 -16.98
C PRO A 2 -0.89 34.08 -16.01
N LEU A 3 -1.67 34.04 -14.94
CA LEU A 3 -1.82 32.87 -14.08
C LEU A 3 -2.38 31.75 -14.96
N PHE A 4 -1.53 30.79 -15.36
CA PHE A 4 -2.00 29.57 -15.99
C PHE A 4 -3.03 28.93 -15.06
N ASN A 5 -4.29 28.96 -15.48
CA ASN A 5 -5.39 28.32 -14.77
C ASN A 5 -5.12 26.82 -14.80
N LYS A 6 -4.47 26.28 -13.75
CA LYS A 6 -4.24 24.84 -13.61
C LYS A 6 -5.62 24.19 -13.63
N LYS A 7 -5.86 23.30 -14.61
CA LYS A 7 -7.14 22.63 -14.82
C LYS A 7 -7.53 21.89 -13.52
N ARG A 8 -8.53 22.41 -12.82
CA ARG A 8 -9.17 21.76 -11.67
C ARG A 8 -9.95 20.55 -12.19
N VAL A 9 -9.83 19.42 -11.52
CA VAL A 9 -10.62 18.21 -11.80
C VAL A 9 -11.34 17.86 -10.51
N THR A 10 -12.66 17.68 -10.55
CA THR A 10 -13.43 17.44 -9.32
C THR A 10 -13.06 16.10 -8.67
N ILE A 11 -13.24 15.95 -7.36
CA ILE A 11 -12.98 14.68 -6.67
C ILE A 11 -13.71 13.52 -7.35
N GLU A 12 -14.98 13.67 -7.70
CA GLU A 12 -15.79 12.62 -8.35
C GLU A 12 -15.23 12.25 -9.72
N SER A 13 -14.80 13.24 -10.51
CA SER A 13 -14.21 13.00 -11.82
C SER A 13 -12.86 12.28 -11.70
N GLN A 14 -12.09 12.60 -10.65
CA GLN A 14 -10.85 11.90 -10.36
C GLN A 14 -11.11 10.47 -9.90
N LEU A 15 -12.03 10.26 -8.95
CA LEU A 15 -12.43 8.94 -8.46
C LEU A 15 -12.95 8.04 -9.59
N ALA A 16 -13.75 8.57 -10.51
CA ALA A 16 -14.22 7.83 -11.68
C ALA A 16 -13.05 7.37 -12.57
N ALA A 17 -12.08 8.25 -12.86
CA ALA A 17 -10.90 7.90 -13.64
C ALA A 17 -9.96 6.90 -12.92
N LEU A 18 -9.86 7.01 -11.59
CA LEU A 18 -9.08 6.09 -10.76
C LEU A 18 -9.74 4.71 -10.67
N ALA A 19 -11.07 4.64 -10.60
CA ALA A 19 -11.82 3.39 -10.61
C ALA A 19 -11.59 2.60 -11.92
N GLU A 20 -11.48 3.28 -13.06
CA GLU A 20 -11.17 2.62 -14.34
C GLU A 20 -9.80 1.91 -14.38
N ILE A 21 -8.90 2.25 -13.46
CA ILE A 21 -7.59 1.60 -13.32
C ILE A 21 -7.52 0.68 -12.09
N GLY A 22 -8.66 0.41 -11.45
CA GLY A 22 -8.79 -0.49 -10.30
C GLY A 22 -8.52 0.16 -8.95
N LEU A 23 -8.48 1.49 -8.87
CA LEU A 23 -8.36 2.22 -7.61
C LEU A 23 -9.75 2.69 -7.16
N THR A 24 -10.39 1.89 -6.33
CA THR A 24 -11.74 2.14 -5.82
C THR A 24 -11.72 2.33 -4.31
N LEU A 25 -12.61 3.18 -3.80
CA LEU A 25 -12.83 3.28 -2.37
C LEU A 25 -13.47 2.00 -1.84
N ASN A 26 -13.10 1.61 -0.62
CA ASN A 26 -13.71 0.47 0.04
C ASN A 26 -15.15 0.76 0.49
N PRO A 27 -15.99 -0.29 0.68
CA PRO A 27 -17.32 -0.11 1.22
C PRO A 27 -17.31 0.65 2.56
N GLY A 28 -18.23 1.60 2.71
CA GLY A 28 -18.31 2.44 3.91
C GLY A 28 -17.42 3.70 3.88
N VAL A 29 -16.55 3.84 2.87
CA VAL A 29 -15.72 5.03 2.67
C VAL A 29 -16.41 5.98 1.69
N GLY A 30 -16.77 7.17 2.17
CA GLY A 30 -17.39 8.24 1.39
C GLY A 30 -16.46 9.44 1.19
N GLU A 31 -16.98 10.47 0.54
CA GLU A 31 -16.23 11.71 0.25
C GLU A 31 -15.85 12.48 1.52
N GLU A 32 -16.68 12.39 2.58
CA GLU A 32 -16.41 13.03 3.86
C GLU A 32 -15.07 12.55 4.46
N GLN A 33 -14.79 11.25 4.36
CA GLN A 33 -13.54 10.67 4.84
C GLN A 33 -12.33 11.17 4.03
N LEU A 34 -12.51 11.45 2.73
CA LEU A 34 -11.44 11.99 1.89
C LEU A 34 -11.09 13.44 2.20
N THR A 35 -12.01 14.20 2.77
CA THR A 35 -11.89 15.66 2.97
C THR A 35 -11.76 16.05 4.45
N ARG A 36 -11.52 15.07 5.33
CA ARG A 36 -11.41 15.28 6.78
C ARG A 36 -10.19 16.14 7.15
N SER A 37 -9.05 15.87 6.52
CA SER A 37 -7.76 16.53 6.81
C SER A 37 -7.39 17.60 5.79
N ASP A 38 -8.05 17.58 4.63
CA ASP A 38 -7.74 18.41 3.47
C ASP A 38 -8.98 19.10 2.92
N ASP A 39 -8.86 20.38 2.62
CA ASP A 39 -9.94 21.09 1.95
C ASP A 39 -10.09 20.59 0.51
N ARG A 40 -11.33 20.48 0.05
CA ARG A 40 -11.64 19.93 -1.29
C ARG A 40 -10.85 20.60 -2.43
N ARG A 41 -10.46 21.87 -2.30
CA ARG A 41 -9.68 22.56 -3.34
C ARG A 41 -8.24 22.03 -3.41
N SER A 42 -7.64 21.60 -2.30
CA SER A 42 -6.29 21.01 -2.27
C SER A 42 -6.25 19.69 -3.05
N LEU A 43 -7.30 18.87 -2.91
CA LEU A 43 -7.44 17.58 -3.62
C LEU A 43 -7.75 17.74 -5.11
N GLU A 44 -8.38 18.85 -5.50
CA GLU A 44 -8.76 19.11 -6.89
C GLU A 44 -7.71 19.91 -7.68
N SER A 45 -6.69 20.46 -7.01
CA SER A 45 -5.61 21.22 -7.64
C SER A 45 -4.31 21.23 -6.82
N PRO A 46 -3.23 20.54 -7.27
CA PRO A 46 -3.12 19.80 -8.53
C PRO A 46 -3.93 18.49 -8.51
N PRO A 47 -4.53 18.08 -9.63
CA PRO A 47 -5.36 16.88 -9.67
C PRO A 47 -4.53 15.60 -9.42
N TYR A 48 -5.23 14.59 -8.92
CA TYR A 48 -4.82 13.21 -8.62
C TYR A 48 -3.86 13.05 -7.45
N ARG A 49 -2.88 13.93 -7.27
CA ARG A 49 -1.81 13.71 -6.29
C ARG A 49 -2.36 13.58 -4.85
N GLY A 50 -2.99 14.64 -4.33
CA GLY A 50 -3.48 14.63 -2.95
C GLY A 50 -4.56 13.57 -2.74
N LEU A 51 -5.45 13.40 -3.72
CA LEU A 51 -6.50 12.38 -3.63
C LEU A 51 -5.92 10.95 -3.57
N ILE A 52 -4.92 10.62 -4.39
CA ILE A 52 -4.27 9.30 -4.36
C ILE A 52 -3.52 9.09 -3.04
N GLU A 53 -2.86 10.12 -2.52
CA GLU A 53 -2.19 10.08 -1.22
C GLU A 53 -3.22 9.79 -0.10
N VAL A 54 -4.34 10.53 -0.06
CA VAL A 54 -5.43 10.28 0.91
C VAL A 54 -6.02 8.88 0.75
N MET A 55 -6.27 8.41 -0.47
CA MET A 55 -6.78 7.05 -0.72
C MET A 55 -5.84 5.94 -0.23
N GLY A 56 -4.56 6.24 0.01
CA GLY A 56 -3.61 5.30 0.61
C GLY A 56 -3.73 5.14 2.12
N MET A 57 -4.47 6.03 2.78
CA MET A 57 -4.62 6.02 4.24
C MET A 57 -5.68 5.00 4.68
N ASP A 58 -5.76 4.81 5.98
CA ASP A 58 -6.81 4.02 6.65
C ASP A 58 -7.75 4.99 7.40
N LEU A 59 -8.97 4.55 7.73
CA LEU A 59 -9.87 5.33 8.60
C LEU A 59 -9.22 5.52 9.98
N GLU A 60 -9.45 6.66 10.62
CA GLU A 60 -8.91 6.97 11.96
C GLU A 60 -9.68 6.30 13.12
N GLU A 61 -10.68 5.47 12.81
CA GLU A 61 -11.58 4.84 13.79
C GLU A 61 -11.67 3.33 13.51
N GLU A 62 -11.79 2.53 14.57
CA GLU A 62 -11.94 1.09 14.46
C GLU A 62 -13.09 0.71 13.49
N PRO A 63 -12.87 -0.24 12.56
CA PRO A 63 -11.74 -1.17 12.50
C PRO A 63 -10.57 -0.70 11.61
N TYR A 64 -10.31 0.61 11.52
CA TYR A 64 -9.21 1.21 10.74
C TYR A 64 -9.20 0.74 9.28
N THR A 65 -10.39 0.75 8.66
CA THR A 65 -10.56 0.22 7.31
C THR A 65 -9.73 1.02 6.31
N PRO A 66 -8.96 0.37 5.42
CA PRO A 66 -8.29 1.07 4.33
C PRO A 66 -9.24 1.87 3.45
N LEU A 67 -8.83 3.07 3.02
CA LEU A 67 -9.63 3.85 2.09
C LEU A 67 -9.67 3.18 0.71
N CYS A 68 -8.55 2.62 0.25
CA CYS A 68 -8.44 1.84 -0.96
C CYS A 68 -7.58 0.60 -0.70
N ASP A 69 -8.07 -0.58 -1.09
CA ASP A 69 -7.29 -1.81 -0.90
C ASP A 69 -5.95 -1.77 -1.61
N ARG A 70 -5.88 -1.19 -2.81
CA ARG A 70 -4.68 -1.26 -3.67
C ARG A 70 -3.62 -0.20 -3.38
N LEU A 71 -3.87 0.71 -2.45
CA LEU A 71 -2.95 1.76 -2.04
C LEU A 71 -2.69 1.64 -0.55
N TRP A 72 -1.47 1.96 -0.12
CA TRP A 72 -1.14 1.94 1.29
C TRP A 72 -0.05 2.94 1.63
N MET A 73 -0.39 3.86 2.53
CA MET A 73 0.49 4.78 3.21
C MET A 73 1.08 4.03 4.41
N CYS A 74 2.07 3.19 4.15
CA CYS A 74 2.67 2.28 5.11
C CYS A 74 3.63 3.04 6.00
N ASP A 75 3.29 3.22 7.28
CA ASP A 75 4.28 3.57 8.29
C ASP A 75 5.27 2.41 8.43
N VAL A 76 6.56 2.68 8.28
CA VAL A 76 7.59 1.64 8.40
C VAL A 76 8.19 1.56 9.80
N GLU A 77 7.87 2.50 10.69
CA GLU A 77 8.18 2.45 12.13
C GLU A 77 6.98 1.82 12.85
N ARG A 78 6.81 0.50 12.71
CA ARG A 78 5.55 -0.19 13.08
C ARG A 78 5.71 -1.61 13.64
N VAL A 79 6.93 -2.04 13.95
CA VAL A 79 7.21 -3.40 14.44
C VAL A 79 7.60 -3.33 15.90
N GLU A 80 6.60 -3.38 16.78
CA GLU A 80 6.74 -3.28 18.23
C GLU A 80 6.55 -4.63 18.94
N ASP A 81 5.68 -5.51 18.43
CA ASP A 81 5.33 -6.78 19.09
C ASP A 81 4.87 -7.87 18.09
N HIS A 82 4.50 -9.04 18.63
CA HIS A 82 3.85 -10.12 17.92
C HIS A 82 2.56 -9.64 17.26
N GLY A 83 2.34 -10.02 16.01
CA GLY A 83 1.20 -9.65 15.20
C GLY A 83 1.57 -8.65 14.09
N ASP A 84 2.61 -7.83 14.27
CA ASP A 84 2.89 -6.74 13.33
C ASP A 84 3.28 -7.24 11.93
N TYR A 85 4.06 -8.33 11.84
CA TYR A 85 4.36 -8.93 10.54
C TYR A 85 3.16 -9.68 9.96
N VAL A 86 2.27 -10.19 10.80
CA VAL A 86 1.00 -10.79 10.34
C VAL A 86 0.13 -9.71 9.69
N GLU A 87 -0.05 -8.57 10.35
CA GLU A 87 -0.84 -7.45 9.82
C GLU A 87 -0.27 -6.93 8.49
N VAL A 88 1.06 -6.80 8.38
CA VAL A 88 1.72 -6.41 7.14
C VAL A 88 1.43 -7.42 6.03
N LEU A 89 1.53 -8.72 6.31
CA LEU A 89 1.27 -9.77 5.31
C LEU A 89 -0.20 -9.80 4.89
N GLU A 90 -1.13 -9.69 5.83
CA GLU A 90 -2.57 -9.62 5.56
C GLU A 90 -2.93 -8.37 4.75
N ARG A 91 -2.28 -7.23 5.05
CA ARG A 91 -2.45 -6.01 4.26
C ARG A 91 -1.97 -6.20 2.82
N LEU A 92 -0.84 -6.88 2.61
CA LEU A 92 -0.32 -7.21 1.29
C LEU A 92 -1.23 -8.17 0.52
N GLU A 93 -1.75 -9.22 1.16
CA GLU A 93 -2.77 -10.10 0.57
C GLU A 93 -4.00 -9.30 0.13
N ARG A 94 -4.50 -8.42 0.99
CA ARG A 94 -5.63 -7.55 0.67
C ARG A 94 -5.32 -6.63 -0.53
N MET A 95 -4.15 -6.00 -0.56
CA MET A 95 -3.71 -5.16 -1.69
C MET A 95 -3.69 -5.91 -3.02
N THR A 96 -3.36 -7.21 -3.01
CA THR A 96 -3.28 -8.03 -4.22
C THR A 96 -4.54 -8.85 -4.49
N SER A 97 -5.61 -8.62 -3.72
CA SER A 97 -6.87 -9.38 -3.83
C SER A 97 -6.67 -10.89 -3.55
N ASN A 98 -5.90 -11.20 -2.51
CA ASN A 98 -5.54 -12.54 -2.04
C ASN A 98 -4.89 -13.40 -3.14
N ALA A 99 -3.93 -12.82 -3.86
CA ALA A 99 -3.32 -13.48 -5.01
C ALA A 99 -2.50 -14.73 -4.65
N LEU A 100 -2.08 -14.89 -3.39
CA LEU A 100 -1.31 -16.04 -2.92
C LEU A 100 -2.11 -16.99 -2.01
N ASP A 101 -3.27 -16.56 -1.51
CA ASP A 101 -4.16 -17.32 -0.62
C ASP A 101 -3.40 -17.92 0.57
N LEU A 102 -2.62 -17.05 1.24
CA LEU A 102 -1.77 -17.45 2.36
C LEU A 102 -2.63 -17.87 3.55
N SER A 103 -2.20 -18.90 4.27
CA SER A 103 -2.91 -19.42 5.43
C SER A 103 -1.97 -19.72 6.59
N HIS A 104 -2.54 -19.99 7.78
CA HIS A 104 -1.78 -20.32 8.98
C HIS A 104 -0.66 -19.31 9.33
N VAL A 105 -0.95 -18.03 9.07
CA VAL A 105 0.00 -16.93 9.27
C VAL A 105 0.19 -16.70 10.77
N LYS A 106 1.45 -16.63 11.19
CA LYS A 106 1.86 -16.23 12.55
C LYS A 106 3.27 -15.67 12.52
N ASP A 107 3.58 -14.81 13.45
CA ASP A 107 4.92 -14.27 13.63
C ASP A 107 5.41 -14.45 15.07
N HIS A 108 6.61 -13.96 15.29
CA HIS A 108 7.19 -13.73 16.59
C HIS A 108 8.20 -12.60 16.45
N VAL A 109 8.09 -11.62 17.33
CA VAL A 109 8.91 -10.42 17.39
C VAL A 109 9.38 -10.26 18.83
N ASP A 110 10.68 -10.33 19.05
CA ASP A 110 11.33 -10.07 20.32
C ASP A 110 12.45 -9.06 20.09
N LEU A 111 12.16 -7.79 20.40
CA LEU A 111 13.10 -6.69 20.21
C LEU A 111 14.28 -6.76 21.19
N GLU A 112 14.08 -7.33 22.38
CA GLU A 112 15.14 -7.46 23.40
C GLU A 112 16.17 -8.51 22.98
N GLU A 113 15.71 -9.67 22.48
CA GLU A 113 16.56 -10.75 21.97
C GLU A 113 17.00 -10.54 20.51
N GLY A 114 16.43 -9.53 19.82
CA GLY A 114 16.76 -9.19 18.44
C GLY A 114 16.28 -10.24 17.43
N VAL A 115 15.15 -10.89 17.69
CA VAL A 115 14.60 -11.98 16.88
C VAL A 115 13.27 -11.57 16.28
N ALA A 116 13.17 -11.63 14.95
CA ALA A 116 11.88 -11.56 14.25
C ALA A 116 11.76 -12.61 13.16
N TRP A 117 10.58 -13.20 13.06
CA TRP A 117 10.24 -14.10 11.97
C TRP A 117 8.74 -14.16 11.71
N LEU A 118 8.38 -14.49 10.48
CA LEU A 118 7.02 -14.74 10.02
C LEU A 118 6.95 -16.12 9.37
N GLU A 119 5.87 -16.83 9.64
CA GLU A 119 5.61 -18.17 9.13
C GLU A 119 4.18 -18.28 8.61
N PHE A 120 4.01 -18.95 7.48
CA PHE A 120 2.71 -19.16 6.83
C PHE A 120 2.75 -20.40 5.94
N GLU A 121 1.59 -20.80 5.44
CA GLU A 121 1.44 -21.82 4.41
C GLU A 121 1.07 -21.20 3.07
N HIS A 122 1.74 -21.65 2.00
CA HIS A 122 1.47 -21.27 0.62
C HIS A 122 1.58 -22.53 -0.25
N GLU A 123 0.54 -22.83 -1.04
CA GLU A 123 0.48 -24.03 -1.90
C GLU A 123 0.77 -25.35 -1.14
N GLY A 124 0.32 -25.43 0.12
CA GLY A 124 0.54 -26.60 0.99
C GLY A 124 1.97 -26.74 1.52
N GLN A 125 2.83 -25.74 1.30
CA GLN A 125 4.18 -25.68 1.84
C GLN A 125 4.27 -24.67 2.97
N ARG A 126 4.92 -25.06 4.06
CA ARG A 126 5.25 -24.17 5.17
C ARG A 126 6.46 -23.32 4.78
N VAL A 127 6.29 -22.01 4.79
CA VAL A 127 7.31 -21.01 4.48
C VAL A 127 7.62 -20.24 5.75
N ARG A 128 8.91 -19.97 5.99
CA ARG A 128 9.39 -19.14 7.09
C ARG A 128 10.35 -18.08 6.57
N TRP A 129 10.13 -16.86 7.02
CA TRP A 129 10.95 -15.69 6.74
C TRP A 129 11.51 -15.16 8.06
N ASP A 130 12.82 -15.24 8.23
CA ASP A 130 13.51 -14.55 9.31
C ASP A 130 13.86 -13.13 8.84
N PHE A 131 13.74 -12.17 9.76
CA PHE A 131 13.91 -10.74 9.54
C PHE A 131 15.00 -10.17 10.42
N ARG A 132 15.60 -9.07 9.95
CA ARG A 132 16.49 -8.25 10.76
C ARG A 132 15.67 -7.30 11.62
N ILE A 133 15.98 -7.25 12.92
CA ILE A 133 15.53 -6.20 13.82
C ILE A 133 16.40 -4.95 13.62
N ASP A 134 15.76 -3.80 13.49
CA ASP A 134 16.37 -2.48 13.47
C ASP A 134 15.46 -1.52 14.24
N ASP A 135 15.52 -1.60 15.56
CA ASP A 135 14.53 -0.97 16.46
C ASP A 135 13.10 -1.43 16.11
N ASP A 136 12.15 -0.50 16.03
CA ASP A 136 10.75 -0.69 15.65
C ASP A 136 10.50 -0.64 14.13
N TRP A 137 11.56 -0.73 13.31
CA TRP A 137 11.44 -0.61 11.86
C TRP A 137 11.10 -1.93 11.19
N LEU A 138 10.17 -1.86 10.24
CA LEU A 138 9.82 -2.95 9.34
C LEU A 138 11.02 -3.35 8.47
N ASP A 139 11.38 -4.64 8.47
CA ASP A 139 12.35 -5.17 7.52
C ASP A 139 11.77 -5.11 6.10
N PRO A 140 12.31 -4.28 5.19
CA PRO A 140 11.75 -4.09 3.85
C PRO A 140 11.80 -5.37 2.99
N THR A 141 12.55 -6.39 3.41
CA THR A 141 12.58 -7.68 2.71
C THR A 141 11.24 -8.41 2.77
N VAL A 142 10.33 -8.09 3.70
CA VAL A 142 8.96 -8.63 3.66
C VAL A 142 8.26 -8.25 2.34
N LEU A 143 8.43 -7.01 1.88
CA LEU A 143 7.83 -6.51 0.65
C LEU A 143 8.44 -7.18 -0.59
N THR A 144 9.77 -7.31 -0.62
CA THR A 144 10.47 -7.91 -1.77
C THR A 144 10.24 -9.42 -1.86
N ARG A 145 10.20 -10.13 -0.72
CA ARG A 145 9.89 -11.57 -0.66
C ARG A 145 8.44 -11.84 -1.07
N TYR A 146 7.49 -11.04 -0.61
CA TYR A 146 6.09 -11.14 -1.03
C TYR A 146 5.91 -10.89 -2.53
N ASP A 147 6.51 -9.83 -3.09
CA ASP A 147 6.46 -9.59 -4.54
C ASP A 147 7.17 -10.68 -5.36
N GLY A 148 8.22 -11.28 -4.77
CA GLY A 148 8.89 -12.47 -5.31
C GLY A 148 7.95 -13.67 -5.39
N LEU A 149 7.17 -13.95 -4.35
CA LEU A 149 6.15 -15.00 -4.34
C LEU A 149 5.08 -14.74 -5.40
N LEU A 150 4.54 -13.51 -5.51
CA LEU A 150 3.61 -13.16 -6.60
C LEU A 150 4.17 -13.51 -7.98
N GLY A 151 5.48 -13.26 -8.18
CA GLY A 151 6.17 -13.63 -9.40
C GLY A 151 6.26 -15.13 -9.63
N ALA A 152 6.59 -15.90 -8.58
CA ALA A 152 6.73 -17.35 -8.63
C ALA A 152 5.39 -18.06 -8.88
N SER A 153 4.29 -17.58 -8.28
CA SER A 153 2.94 -18.12 -8.45
C SER A 153 2.26 -17.67 -9.75
N GLY A 154 2.98 -16.93 -10.62
CA GLY A 154 2.49 -16.51 -11.92
C GLY A 154 1.48 -15.36 -11.89
N SER A 155 1.28 -14.69 -10.74
CA SER A 155 0.44 -13.50 -10.66
C SER A 155 0.97 -12.42 -11.60
N ARG A 156 0.07 -11.59 -12.15
CA ARG A 156 0.44 -10.39 -12.93
C ARG A 156 0.52 -9.14 -12.06
N VAL A 157 -0.07 -9.17 -10.87
CA VAL A 157 -0.06 -8.05 -9.92
C VAL A 157 1.33 -7.93 -9.31
N ARG A 158 1.78 -6.70 -9.13
CA ARG A 158 3.10 -6.35 -8.62
C ARG A 158 3.00 -5.19 -7.65
N ILE A 159 3.85 -5.22 -6.63
CA ILE A 159 4.00 -4.13 -5.68
C ILE A 159 4.96 -3.08 -6.24
N TYR A 160 4.58 -1.82 -6.08
CA TYR A 160 5.36 -0.64 -6.42
C TYR A 160 5.46 0.27 -5.20
N SER A 161 6.58 0.95 -5.06
CA SER A 161 6.86 1.85 -3.94
C SER A 161 7.50 3.16 -4.39
N ASN A 162 7.30 4.21 -3.61
CA ASN A 162 8.09 5.46 -3.66
C ASN A 162 9.45 5.33 -2.94
N HIS A 163 9.75 4.14 -2.38
CA HIS A 163 10.89 3.80 -1.53
C HIS A 163 10.92 4.55 -0.20
N ARG A 164 11.09 5.88 -0.17
CA ARG A 164 11.13 6.72 1.07
C ARG A 164 10.81 8.22 0.84
N ASP A 165 9.96 8.57 -0.12
CA ASP A 165 9.63 10.01 -0.39
C ASP A 165 8.87 10.70 0.75
N TYR A 166 8.35 9.96 1.75
CA TYR A 166 7.57 10.50 2.89
C TYR A 166 8.24 10.28 4.25
N GLY A 167 9.57 10.16 4.31
CA GLY A 167 10.29 9.98 5.58
C GLY A 167 10.15 8.56 6.13
N GLN A 168 9.45 8.41 7.26
CA GLN A 168 9.10 7.13 7.90
C GLN A 168 7.95 6.40 7.19
N VAL A 169 7.39 6.99 6.13
CA VAL A 169 6.28 6.40 5.40
C VAL A 169 6.69 5.97 3.99
N ALA A 170 6.38 4.73 3.65
CA ALA A 170 6.45 4.20 2.30
C ALA A 170 5.05 4.21 1.67
N PHE A 171 4.93 4.79 0.48
CA PHE A 171 3.69 4.73 -0.29
C PHE A 171 3.75 3.56 -1.27
N LEU A 172 2.88 2.59 -1.04
CA LEU A 172 2.80 1.34 -1.76
C LEU A 172 1.55 1.30 -2.66
N ALA A 173 1.69 0.65 -3.81
CA ALA A 173 0.55 0.35 -4.67
C ALA A 173 0.68 -1.02 -5.33
N ALA A 174 -0.45 -1.71 -5.50
CA ALA A 174 -0.54 -2.99 -6.19
C ALA A 174 -1.20 -2.82 -7.57
N PHE A 175 -0.46 -3.16 -8.63
CA PHE A 175 -0.92 -2.99 -10.01
C PHE A 175 -0.51 -4.14 -10.92
N GLU A 176 -1.39 -4.47 -11.86
CA GLU A 176 -0.97 -5.11 -13.12
C GLU A 176 -0.23 -4.13 -14.04
N PRO A 177 0.57 -4.60 -15.03
CA PRO A 177 1.34 -3.72 -15.91
C PRO A 177 0.53 -2.63 -16.62
N ASP A 178 -0.66 -2.97 -17.12
CA ASP A 178 -1.51 -2.01 -17.82
C ASP A 178 -2.10 -0.96 -16.87
N GLN A 179 -2.46 -1.36 -15.65
CA GLN A 179 -2.93 -0.45 -14.61
C GLN A 179 -1.82 0.52 -14.19
N LYS A 180 -0.59 0.02 -13.99
CA LYS A 180 0.57 0.86 -13.69
C LYS A 180 0.84 1.89 -14.80
N LYS A 181 0.78 1.47 -16.06
CA LYS A 181 0.97 2.37 -17.20
C LYS A 181 -0.07 3.50 -17.23
N ARG A 182 -1.33 3.18 -16.95
CA ARG A 182 -2.41 4.19 -16.88
C ARG A 182 -2.26 5.09 -15.63
N PHE A 183 -1.86 4.53 -14.50
CA PHE A 183 -1.55 5.30 -13.29
C PHE A 183 -0.47 6.37 -13.57
N ASP A 184 0.61 6.01 -14.26
CA ASP A 184 1.70 6.95 -14.60
C ASP A 184 1.28 8.07 -15.58
N GLN A 185 0.19 7.86 -16.32
CA GLN A 185 -0.39 8.88 -17.20
C GLN A 185 -1.30 9.86 -16.44
N LEU A 186 -1.99 9.38 -15.41
CA LEU A 186 -2.90 10.18 -14.58
C LEU A 186 -2.16 10.94 -13.48
N SER A 187 -1.23 10.27 -12.81
CA SER A 187 -0.58 10.77 -11.59
C SER A 187 0.86 11.19 -11.84
N ARG A 188 1.31 12.17 -11.06
CA ARG A 188 2.72 12.56 -10.98
C ARG A 188 3.49 11.80 -9.90
N ILE A 189 2.81 11.02 -9.06
CA ILE A 189 3.44 10.20 -8.03
C ILE A 189 4.32 9.16 -8.74
N ARG A 190 5.58 9.05 -8.29
CA ARG A 190 6.56 8.14 -8.87
C ARG A 190 6.65 6.89 -8.02
N LEU A 191 6.06 5.81 -8.55
CA LEU A 191 6.16 4.49 -7.96
C LEU A 191 6.99 3.60 -8.88
N SER A 192 7.95 2.89 -8.30
CA SER A 192 8.84 1.99 -9.01
C SER A 192 8.80 0.60 -8.40
N ARG A 193 9.26 -0.39 -9.17
CA ARG A 193 9.29 -1.78 -8.71
C ARG A 193 10.18 -1.89 -7.49
N LEU A 194 9.79 -2.75 -6.55
CA LEU A 194 10.67 -3.14 -5.46
C LEU A 194 11.97 -3.75 -6.03
N PRO A 195 13.12 -3.49 -5.39
CA PRO A 195 14.36 -4.14 -5.80
C PRO A 195 14.20 -5.66 -5.69
N ARG A 196 14.85 -6.40 -6.60
CA ARG A 196 14.93 -7.86 -6.45
C ARG A 196 15.79 -8.14 -5.22
N GLY A 197 15.22 -8.84 -4.24
CA GLY A 197 15.95 -9.39 -3.10
C GLY A 197 16.91 -10.49 -3.52
#